data_AF-A0AAV8QTE5-F1
#
_entry.id   AF-A0AAV8QTE5-F1
#
_cell.length_a   1.000
_cell.length_b   1.000
_cell.length_c   1.000
_cell.angle_alpha   90.00
_cell.angle_beta   90.00
_cell.angle_gamma   90.00
#
_symmetry.space_group_name_H-M   'P 1'
#
loop_
_entity.id
_entity.type
_entity.pdbx_description
1 polymer ?
#
loop_
_entity_poly.entity_id
_entity_poly.type
_entity_poly.pdbx_seq_one_letter_code
_entity_poly.pdbx_strand_id
1 'polypeptide(L)'
;MANPRPSSHRLLRSRLLHPPSISCYVLVLLAFSAFIFLYSQRQITVVDRNPSDESFEDLKEQLWGSASGYGYRPCVKRTQKYAATQKWNRYLTVRSNGGLNQMRTGICDMVAVARLMNATLVIPQLDKRSFWQDTSTFSDIFDESHFIKSLEGDVHIVHELPKELESAPRARKHFSSWSGASYYEEMSQLWKDYQVIHVPKSDSRLANNDLPIDIQRLRCRAMYHALRFSNPIERLGKGLSLHDADTTEASGAAQVTWPIYCSSSAF
;
A
#
# COMPACT_ATOMS: atom_id res chain seq x y z
N MET A 1 -11.81 62.00 76.76
CA MET A 1 -12.76 61.65 77.84
C MET A 1 -13.50 60.37 77.46
N ALA A 2 -13.74 59.51 78.45
CA ALA A 2 -14.48 58.23 78.44
C ALA A 2 -13.74 56.94 77.97
N ASN A 3 -13.49 56.08 78.96
CA ASN A 3 -13.29 54.61 78.96
C ASN A 3 -14.69 53.95 79.26
N PRO A 4 -14.92 52.62 79.40
CA PRO A 4 -14.24 51.37 78.97
C PRO A 4 -15.16 50.16 78.51
N ARG A 5 -14.55 49.12 77.87
CA ARG A 5 -14.73 47.61 77.96
C ARG A 5 -16.11 46.89 77.72
N PRO A 6 -16.18 45.52 77.58
CA PRO A 6 -15.35 44.51 76.87
C PRO A 6 -16.15 43.30 76.24
N SER A 7 -15.42 42.24 75.83
CA SER A 7 -15.81 40.80 75.65
C SER A 7 -16.30 40.37 74.26
N SER A 8 -16.03 39.16 73.73
CA SER A 8 -15.56 37.90 74.30
C SER A 8 -14.88 37.03 73.22
N HIS A 9 -13.91 36.21 73.63
CA HIS A 9 -13.16 35.24 72.84
C HIS A 9 -14.06 34.19 72.16
N ARG A 10 -13.71 33.80 70.92
CA ARG A 10 -14.06 32.47 70.39
C ARG A 10 -12.82 31.78 69.81
N LEU A 11 -12.41 30.74 70.53
CA LEU A 11 -11.46 29.71 70.15
C LEU A 11 -11.90 29.03 68.85
N LEU A 12 -11.08 29.08 67.79
CA LEU A 12 -11.25 28.22 66.63
C LEU A 12 -10.43 26.94 66.81
N ARG A 13 -11.17 25.92 67.23
CA ARG A 13 -10.80 24.53 67.43
C ARG A 13 -10.44 23.90 66.08
N SER A 14 -9.20 23.43 65.93
CA SER A 14 -8.78 22.56 64.83
C SER A 14 -9.61 21.27 64.83
N ARG A 15 -10.41 21.04 63.79
CA ARG A 15 -11.04 19.74 63.56
C ARG A 15 -10.09 18.88 62.75
N LEU A 16 -9.48 17.92 63.42
CA LEU A 16 -8.79 16.77 62.84
C LEU A 16 -9.78 16.02 61.93
N LEU A 17 -9.41 15.85 60.65
CA LEU A 17 -10.15 15.06 59.68
C LEU A 17 -9.81 13.58 59.91
N HIS A 18 -10.79 12.75 60.28
CA HIS A 18 -10.57 11.31 60.43
C HIS A 18 -10.35 10.66 59.06
N PRO A 19 -9.42 9.69 58.93
CA PRO A 19 -9.21 8.97 57.68
C PRO A 19 -10.45 8.14 57.31
N PRO A 20 -10.79 7.99 56.02
CA PRO A 20 -11.94 7.20 55.61
C PRO A 20 -11.73 5.73 56.02
N SER A 21 -12.76 5.14 56.62
CA SER A 21 -12.76 3.73 57.03
C SER A 21 -12.51 2.82 55.82
N ILE A 22 -11.74 1.75 56.02
CA ILE A 22 -11.44 0.70 55.01
C ILE A 22 -12.71 0.22 54.30
N SER A 23 -13.84 0.22 55.02
CA SER A 23 -15.18 -0.08 54.50
C SER A 23 -15.57 0.75 53.27
N CYS A 24 -15.21 2.05 53.21
CA CYS A 24 -15.53 2.91 52.06
C CYS A 24 -14.78 2.48 50.79
N TYR A 25 -13.52 2.07 50.91
CA TYR A 25 -12.74 1.62 49.74
C TYR A 25 -13.27 0.30 49.19
N VAL A 26 -13.68 -0.63 50.07
CA VAL A 26 -14.28 -1.90 49.65
C VAL A 26 -15.59 -1.65 48.88
N LEU A 27 -16.45 -0.75 49.35
CA LEU A 27 -17.70 -0.42 48.67
C LEU A 27 -17.47 0.22 47.29
N VAL A 28 -16.48 1.11 47.16
CA VAL A 28 -16.14 1.73 45.87
C VAL A 28 -15.61 0.69 44.87
N LEU A 29 -14.77 -0.25 45.31
CA LEU A 29 -14.26 -1.32 44.45
C LEU A 29 -15.35 -2.29 44.00
N LEU A 30 -16.31 -2.62 44.88
CA LEU A 30 -17.46 -3.45 44.53
C LEU A 30 -18.38 -2.74 43.53
N ALA A 31 -18.62 -1.44 43.70
CA ALA A 31 -19.41 -0.66 42.75
C ALA A 31 -18.73 -0.54 41.37
N PHE A 32 -17.41 -0.34 41.35
CA PHE A 32 -16.64 -0.23 40.10
C PHE A 32 -16.57 -1.56 39.34
N SER A 33 -16.36 -2.68 40.05
CA SER A 33 -16.37 -4.02 39.43
C SER A 33 -17.75 -4.40 38.89
N ALA A 34 -18.82 -4.10 39.62
CA ALA A 34 -20.19 -4.28 39.13
C ALA A 34 -20.48 -3.42 37.89
N PHE A 35 -20.00 -2.17 37.86
CA PHE A 35 -20.15 -1.29 36.70
C PHE A 35 -19.43 -1.84 35.47
N ILE A 36 -18.17 -2.29 35.62
CA ILE A 36 -17.42 -2.93 34.52
C ILE A 36 -18.13 -4.18 34.03
N PHE A 37 -18.64 -5.02 34.94
CA PHE A 37 -19.34 -6.25 34.58
C PHE A 37 -20.66 -5.96 33.83
N LEU A 38 -21.45 -4.99 34.30
CA LEU A 38 -22.69 -4.59 33.61
C LEU A 38 -22.39 -3.96 32.24
N TYR A 39 -21.31 -3.20 32.13
CA TYR A 39 -20.86 -2.61 30.87
C TYR A 39 -20.39 -3.69 29.88
N SER A 40 -19.63 -4.69 30.33
CA SER A 40 -19.16 -5.79 29.48
C SER A 40 -20.30 -6.71 29.03
N GLN A 41 -21.25 -7.03 29.91
CA GLN A 41 -22.46 -7.78 29.53
C GLN A 41 -23.30 -7.05 28.48
N ARG A 42 -23.41 -5.72 28.60
CA ARG A 42 -24.13 -4.90 27.63
C ARG A 42 -23.44 -4.89 26.25
N GLN A 43 -22.10 -4.88 26.20
CA GLN A 43 -21.33 -5.02 24.96
C GLN A 43 -21.58 -6.39 24.29
N ILE A 44 -21.60 -7.48 25.07
CA ILE A 44 -21.85 -8.83 24.54
C ILE A 44 -23.24 -8.94 23.90
N THR A 45 -24.28 -8.36 24.54
CA THR A 45 -25.64 -8.36 23.97
C THR A 45 -25.82 -7.53 22.70
N VAL A 46 -24.90 -6.59 22.42
CA VAL A 46 -24.89 -5.80 21.17
C VAL A 46 -24.28 -6.61 20.02
N VAL A 47 -23.34 -7.51 20.32
CA VAL A 47 -22.69 -8.38 19.33
C VAL A 47 -23.61 -9.53 18.88
N ASP A 48 -24.48 -10.03 19.76
CA ASP A 48 -25.40 -11.15 19.48
C ASP A 48 -26.71 -10.75 18.76
N ARG A 49 -26.89 -9.47 18.43
CA ARG A 49 -28.12 -9.02 17.75
C ARG A 49 -28.00 -9.31 16.27
N ASN A 50 -28.64 -10.40 15.80
CA ASN A 50 -28.78 -10.71 14.39
C ASN A 50 -29.29 -9.48 13.62
N PRO A 51 -28.51 -8.91 12.68
CA PRO A 51 -28.97 -7.81 11.87
C PRO A 51 -30.06 -8.31 10.93
N SER A 52 -31.16 -7.55 10.84
CA SER A 52 -32.17 -7.72 9.78
C SER A 52 -31.50 -7.53 8.40
N ASP A 53 -32.00 -8.19 7.35
CA ASP A 53 -31.39 -8.19 6.01
C ASP A 53 -31.06 -6.78 5.46
N GLU A 54 -31.85 -5.76 5.79
CA GLU A 54 -31.54 -4.35 5.44
C GLU A 54 -30.22 -3.84 6.04
N SER A 55 -29.85 -4.30 7.24
CA SER A 55 -28.63 -3.91 7.94
C SER A 55 -27.39 -4.63 7.42
N PHE A 56 -27.53 -5.80 6.78
CA PHE A 56 -26.39 -6.54 6.25
C PHE A 56 -25.93 -5.97 4.90
N GLU A 57 -26.87 -5.60 4.02
CA GLU A 57 -26.53 -4.92 2.77
C GLU A 57 -25.98 -3.50 3.00
N ASP A 58 -26.51 -2.75 3.97
CA ASP A 58 -25.96 -1.44 4.36
C ASP A 58 -24.55 -1.57 4.98
N LEU A 59 -24.30 -2.63 5.77
CA LEU A 59 -22.96 -2.93 6.28
C LEU A 59 -22.00 -3.36 5.16
N LYS A 60 -22.47 -4.09 4.15
CA LYS A 60 -21.67 -4.51 2.99
C LYS A 60 -21.30 -3.32 2.10
N GLU A 61 -22.22 -2.37 1.88
CA GLU A 61 -21.90 -1.09 1.25
C GLU A 61 -20.97 -0.22 2.12
N GLN A 62 -21.07 -0.26 3.44
CA GLN A 62 -20.12 0.46 4.30
C GLN A 62 -18.72 -0.18 4.34
N LEU A 63 -18.63 -1.51 4.28
CA LEU A 63 -17.36 -2.23 4.36
C LEU A 63 -16.65 -2.33 3.00
N TRP A 64 -17.42 -2.52 1.93
CA TRP A 64 -16.93 -2.79 0.57
C TRP A 64 -17.38 -1.78 -0.47
N GLY A 65 -18.31 -0.88 -0.14
CA GLY A 65 -18.62 0.27 -1.00
C GLY A 65 -17.41 1.19 -1.07
N SER A 66 -17.25 1.85 -2.22
CA SER A 66 -16.21 2.84 -2.42
C SER A 66 -16.49 4.03 -1.51
N ALA A 67 -16.05 3.99 -0.25
CA ALA A 67 -16.04 5.13 0.64
C ALA A 67 -15.49 6.31 -0.16
N SER A 68 -16.26 7.39 -0.25
CA SER A 68 -15.90 8.63 -0.95
C SER A 68 -14.46 8.97 -0.60
N GLY A 69 -13.53 8.66 -1.52
CA GLY A 69 -12.12 8.45 -1.16
C GLY A 69 -11.60 9.60 -0.34
N TYR A 70 -11.32 9.37 0.94
CA TYR A 70 -10.96 10.33 2.00
C TYR A 70 -9.93 11.42 1.58
N GLY A 71 -10.29 12.35 0.70
CA GLY A 71 -9.36 13.30 0.04
C GLY A 71 -8.45 12.70 -1.05
N TYR A 72 -8.77 11.49 -1.48
CA TYR A 72 -7.95 10.57 -2.24
C TYR A 72 -8.37 10.64 -3.73
N ARG A 73 -7.42 10.80 -4.67
CA ARG A 73 -7.74 11.01 -6.12
C ARG A 73 -6.97 10.07 -7.07
N PRO A 74 -7.55 9.68 -8.22
CA PRO A 74 -6.88 8.87 -9.23
C PRO A 74 -5.51 9.44 -9.65
N CYS A 75 -4.43 8.70 -9.39
CA CYS A 75 -3.05 9.10 -9.69
C CYS A 75 -2.49 8.50 -10.98
N VAL A 76 -3.33 8.00 -11.86
CA VAL A 76 -2.90 7.21 -13.03
C VAL A 76 -2.95 7.96 -14.35
N LYS A 77 -3.44 9.21 -14.38
CA LYS A 77 -3.58 9.99 -15.62
C LYS A 77 -2.30 10.78 -15.94
N ARG A 78 -1.77 10.61 -17.15
CA ARG A 78 -0.61 11.37 -17.66
C ARG A 78 -0.90 12.89 -17.65
N THR A 79 0.10 13.72 -17.39
CA THR A 79 -0.04 15.17 -17.63
C THR A 79 -0.06 15.46 -19.13
N GLN A 80 -0.54 16.65 -19.53
CA GLN A 80 -0.55 17.08 -20.94
C GLN A 80 0.86 17.18 -21.54
N LYS A 81 1.89 17.40 -20.72
CA LYS A 81 3.29 17.51 -21.17
C LYS A 81 3.97 16.14 -21.32
N TYR A 82 3.31 15.06 -20.90
CA TYR A 82 3.90 13.73 -20.93
C TYR A 82 3.93 13.18 -22.35
N ALA A 83 5.12 13.22 -22.98
CA ALA A 83 5.34 12.64 -24.29
C ALA A 83 5.60 11.13 -24.19
N ALA A 84 5.09 10.36 -25.15
CA ALA A 84 5.38 8.93 -25.22
C ALA A 84 6.89 8.67 -25.42
N THR A 85 7.39 7.56 -24.89
CA THR A 85 8.77 7.13 -25.15
C THR A 85 8.95 6.75 -26.61
N GLN A 86 10.08 7.14 -27.19
CA GLN A 86 10.52 6.58 -28.46
C GLN A 86 11.18 5.22 -28.23
N LYS A 87 11.05 4.32 -29.21
CA LYS A 87 11.74 3.04 -29.18
C LYS A 87 13.25 3.27 -29.16
N TRP A 88 13.94 2.62 -28.21
CA TRP A 88 15.39 2.73 -28.09
C TRP A 88 16.06 1.36 -28.00
N ASN A 89 17.30 1.27 -28.50
CA ASN A 89 18.06 0.03 -28.61
C ASN A 89 18.96 -0.26 -27.39
N ARG A 90 18.58 0.20 -26.20
CA ARG A 90 19.25 -0.12 -24.94
C ARG A 90 18.29 -0.81 -23.99
N TYR A 91 18.76 -1.88 -23.37
CA TYR A 91 17.90 -2.83 -22.68
C TYR A 91 18.23 -2.89 -21.20
N LEU A 92 17.20 -2.72 -20.38
CA LEU A 92 17.26 -2.96 -18.95
C LEU A 92 16.68 -4.34 -18.66
N THR A 93 17.52 -5.25 -18.18
CA THR A 93 17.07 -6.58 -17.72
C THR A 93 17.05 -6.59 -16.21
N VAL A 94 15.98 -7.12 -15.62
CA VAL A 94 15.74 -7.03 -14.17
C VAL A 94 15.37 -8.41 -13.63
N ARG A 95 15.97 -8.77 -12.50
CA ARG A 95 15.49 -9.88 -11.67
C ARG A 95 14.83 -9.31 -10.41
N SER A 96 13.56 -9.66 -10.19
CA SER A 96 12.75 -9.16 -9.08
C SER A 96 12.74 -10.16 -7.93
N ASN A 97 13.10 -9.71 -6.74
CA ASN A 97 13.25 -10.53 -5.53
C ASN A 97 12.32 -10.05 -4.40
N GLY A 98 12.14 -10.90 -3.39
CA GLY A 98 11.29 -10.63 -2.23
C GLY A 98 9.96 -11.38 -2.25
N GLY A 99 9.08 -11.04 -1.30
CA GLY A 99 7.69 -11.49 -1.32
C GLY A 99 6.91 -10.93 -2.52
N LEU A 100 5.77 -11.51 -2.91
CA LEU A 100 4.99 -11.08 -4.09
C LEU A 100 4.67 -9.57 -4.08
N ASN A 101 4.28 -9.01 -2.93
CA ASN A 101 4.01 -7.58 -2.78
C ASN A 101 5.30 -6.72 -2.90
N GLN A 102 6.44 -7.23 -2.43
CA GLN A 102 7.73 -6.56 -2.60
C GLN A 102 8.17 -6.60 -4.06
N MET A 103 8.01 -7.74 -4.75
CA MET A 103 8.27 -7.89 -6.18
C MET A 103 7.42 -6.92 -7.00
N ARG A 104 6.11 -6.83 -6.73
CA ARG A 104 5.23 -5.83 -7.38
C ARG A 104 5.81 -4.42 -7.25
N THR A 105 6.21 -4.05 -6.04
CA THR A 105 6.73 -2.71 -5.77
C THR A 105 8.10 -2.47 -6.42
N GLY A 106 8.96 -3.50 -6.47
CA GLY A 106 10.24 -3.45 -7.17
C GLY A 106 10.09 -3.34 -8.69
N ILE A 107 9.17 -4.11 -9.27
CA ILE A 107 8.85 -4.03 -10.71
C ILE A 107 8.34 -2.64 -11.07
N CYS A 108 7.47 -2.04 -10.25
CA CYS A 108 6.96 -0.68 -10.49
C CYS A 108 8.06 0.38 -10.46
N ASP A 109 8.99 0.26 -9.51
CA ASP A 109 10.15 1.14 -9.47
C ASP A 109 11.03 0.94 -10.71
N MET A 110 11.22 -0.28 -11.19
CA MET A 110 12.01 -0.56 -12.38
C MET A 110 11.35 -0.08 -13.68
N VAL A 111 10.01 -0.05 -13.76
CA VAL A 111 9.30 0.63 -14.85
C VAL A 111 9.62 2.13 -14.84
N ALA A 112 9.56 2.77 -13.66
CA ALA A 112 9.91 4.18 -13.54
C ALA A 112 11.39 4.46 -13.85
N VAL A 113 12.30 3.59 -13.40
CA VAL A 113 13.74 3.68 -13.70
C VAL A 113 14.01 3.50 -15.20
N ALA A 114 13.34 2.55 -15.86
CA ALA A 114 13.45 2.40 -17.31
C ALA A 114 13.06 3.70 -18.04
N ARG A 115 11.99 4.37 -17.59
CA ARG A 115 11.60 5.69 -18.12
C ARG A 115 12.68 6.75 -17.89
N LEU A 116 13.21 6.88 -16.67
CA LEU A 116 14.25 7.86 -16.33
C LEU A 116 15.54 7.65 -17.13
N MET A 117 15.89 6.39 -17.39
CA MET A 117 17.09 6.01 -18.15
C MET A 117 16.85 5.94 -19.67
N ASN A 118 15.64 6.28 -20.13
CA ASN A 118 15.15 6.12 -21.51
C ASN A 118 15.31 4.68 -22.08
N ALA A 119 15.30 3.66 -21.24
CA ALA A 119 15.57 2.28 -21.61
C ALA A 119 14.35 1.52 -22.13
N THR A 120 14.60 0.53 -22.98
CA THR A 120 13.64 -0.55 -23.24
C THR A 120 13.72 -1.55 -22.08
N LEU A 121 12.59 -1.80 -21.43
CA LEU A 121 12.51 -2.77 -20.34
C LEU A 121 12.23 -4.16 -20.89
N VAL A 122 13.06 -5.14 -20.54
CA VAL A 122 12.75 -6.56 -20.77
C VAL A 122 11.84 -7.03 -19.63
N ILE A 123 10.84 -7.86 -19.91
CA ILE A 123 9.94 -8.41 -18.88
C ILE A 123 10.75 -8.92 -17.67
N PRO A 124 10.45 -8.43 -16.45
CA PRO A 124 11.22 -8.79 -15.26
C PRO A 124 11.16 -10.30 -14.97
N GLN A 125 12.30 -10.88 -14.64
CA GLN A 125 12.40 -12.27 -14.19
C GLN A 125 12.09 -12.35 -12.70
N LEU A 126 11.18 -13.22 -12.29
CA LEU A 126 10.89 -13.43 -10.87
C LEU A 126 11.95 -14.31 -10.22
N ASP A 127 12.37 -13.96 -9.01
CA ASP A 127 13.34 -14.74 -8.25
C ASP A 127 12.69 -15.98 -7.62
N LYS A 128 13.06 -17.14 -8.18
CA LYS A 128 12.51 -18.47 -7.86
C LYS A 128 13.17 -19.17 -6.67
N ARG A 129 14.15 -18.54 -6.01
CA ARG A 129 15.01 -19.25 -5.03
C ARG A 129 15.13 -18.58 -3.67
N SER A 130 15.04 -17.26 -3.60
CA SER A 130 15.38 -16.55 -2.36
C SER A 130 14.26 -16.56 -1.31
N PHE A 131 12.99 -16.60 -1.74
CA PHE A 131 11.83 -16.49 -0.82
C PHE A 131 10.75 -17.54 -1.06
N TRP A 132 10.59 -17.98 -2.31
CA TRP A 132 9.56 -18.93 -2.73
C TRP A 132 10.22 -20.13 -3.38
N GLN A 133 9.79 -21.35 -3.05
CA GLN A 133 10.13 -22.56 -3.83
C GLN A 133 9.18 -22.70 -5.03
N ASP A 134 8.95 -21.60 -5.74
CA ASP A 134 8.01 -21.52 -6.86
C ASP A 134 8.79 -21.40 -8.17
N THR A 135 8.36 -22.15 -9.18
CA THR A 135 8.97 -22.14 -10.52
C THR A 135 8.25 -21.22 -11.50
N SER A 136 7.19 -20.55 -11.06
CA SER A 136 6.38 -19.60 -11.83
C SER A 136 7.22 -18.49 -12.46
N THR A 137 6.86 -18.15 -13.69
CA THR A 137 7.40 -17.04 -14.47
C THR A 137 6.54 -15.78 -14.29
N PHE A 138 6.94 -14.67 -14.92
CA PHE A 138 6.14 -13.44 -14.89
C PHE A 138 4.72 -13.68 -15.41
N SER A 139 4.58 -14.35 -16.56
CA SER A 139 3.29 -14.65 -17.20
C SER A 139 2.39 -15.61 -16.40
N ASP A 140 2.97 -16.46 -15.55
CA ASP A 140 2.19 -17.35 -14.68
C ASP A 140 1.46 -16.55 -13.58
N ILE A 141 2.09 -15.47 -13.10
CA ILE A 141 1.59 -14.64 -12.00
C ILE A 141 0.82 -13.41 -12.49
N PHE A 142 1.31 -12.74 -13.53
CA PHE A 142 0.77 -11.49 -14.04
C PHE A 142 0.33 -11.62 -15.50
N ASP A 143 -0.69 -10.87 -15.90
CA ASP A 143 -1.09 -10.76 -17.30
C ASP A 143 -0.05 -9.93 -18.07
N GLU A 144 0.91 -10.61 -18.70
CA GLU A 144 2.03 -10.00 -19.41
C GLU A 144 1.59 -9.14 -20.59
N SER A 145 0.58 -9.60 -21.36
CA SER A 145 0.06 -8.85 -22.50
C SER A 145 -0.62 -7.55 -22.04
N HIS A 146 -1.40 -7.61 -20.96
CA HIS A 146 -2.01 -6.43 -20.35
C HIS A 146 -0.95 -5.49 -19.76
N PHE A 147 0.11 -6.02 -19.15
CA PHE A 147 1.22 -5.24 -18.60
C PHE A 147 1.92 -4.41 -19.69
N ILE A 148 2.29 -5.03 -20.82
CA ILE A 148 2.92 -4.35 -21.96
C ILE A 148 1.97 -3.29 -22.54
N LYS A 149 0.73 -3.67 -22.83
CA LYS A 149 -0.27 -2.77 -23.42
C LYS A 149 -0.58 -1.56 -22.52
N SER A 150 -0.70 -1.77 -21.21
CA SER A 150 -1.01 -0.71 -20.26
C SER A 150 0.08 0.37 -20.17
N LEU A 151 1.32 0.02 -20.51
CA LEU A 151 2.51 0.87 -20.36
C LEU A 151 3.11 1.31 -21.70
N GLU A 152 2.49 0.99 -22.84
CA GLU A 152 3.02 1.26 -24.20
C GLU A 152 3.37 2.74 -24.45
N GLY A 153 2.61 3.65 -23.83
CA GLY A 153 2.84 5.10 -23.91
C GLY A 153 3.84 5.65 -22.89
N ASP A 154 4.39 4.81 -22.01
CA ASP A 154 5.26 5.21 -20.90
C ASP A 154 6.68 4.67 -21.01
N VAL A 155 6.81 3.38 -21.37
CA VAL A 155 8.08 2.66 -21.48
C VAL A 155 7.91 1.62 -22.58
N HIS A 156 8.92 1.48 -23.44
CA HIS A 156 8.93 0.37 -24.37
C HIS A 156 9.29 -0.93 -23.63
N ILE A 157 8.40 -1.92 -23.68
CA ILE A 157 8.56 -3.20 -22.99
C ILE A 157 8.61 -4.31 -24.04
N VAL A 158 9.58 -5.22 -23.90
CA VAL A 158 9.75 -6.39 -24.76
C VAL A 158 9.72 -7.67 -23.94
N HIS A 159 9.19 -8.74 -24.53
CA HIS A 159 9.09 -10.07 -23.90
C HIS A 159 10.46 -10.60 -23.48
N GLU A 160 11.40 -10.58 -24.42
CA GLU A 160 12.74 -11.13 -24.24
C GLU A 160 13.80 -10.17 -24.77
N LEU A 161 15.03 -10.35 -24.29
CA LEU A 161 16.18 -9.64 -24.84
C LEU A 161 16.42 -10.14 -26.28
N PRO A 162 16.74 -9.26 -27.25
CA PRO A 162 17.09 -9.71 -28.60
C PRO A 162 18.22 -10.73 -28.57
N LYS A 163 18.10 -11.78 -29.39
CA LYS A 163 19.04 -12.93 -29.40
C LYS A 163 20.48 -12.50 -29.65
N GLU A 164 20.67 -11.47 -30.45
CA GLU A 164 21.98 -10.89 -30.78
C GLU A 164 22.67 -10.26 -29.56
N LEU A 165 21.89 -9.93 -28.52
CA LEU A 165 22.37 -9.32 -27.28
C LEU A 165 22.46 -10.30 -26.11
N GLU A 166 22.11 -11.57 -26.29
CA GLU A 166 22.23 -12.57 -25.23
C GLU A 166 23.67 -12.75 -24.76
N SER A 167 24.63 -12.77 -25.69
CA SER A 167 26.07 -12.86 -25.39
C SER A 167 26.77 -11.50 -25.27
N ALA A 168 26.04 -10.38 -25.41
CA ALA A 168 26.64 -9.06 -25.35
C ALA A 168 27.16 -8.73 -23.92
N PRO A 169 28.26 -7.97 -23.78
CA PRO A 169 28.70 -7.46 -22.49
C PRO A 169 27.60 -6.68 -21.77
N ARG A 170 27.47 -6.93 -20.47
CA ARG A 170 26.41 -6.33 -19.64
C ARG A 170 27.02 -5.59 -18.46
N ALA A 171 26.55 -4.36 -18.22
CA ALA A 171 26.84 -3.70 -16.96
C ALA A 171 25.94 -4.32 -15.89
N ARG A 172 26.52 -5.03 -14.93
CA ARG A 172 25.80 -5.55 -13.76
C ARG A 172 25.71 -4.45 -12.71
N LYS A 173 24.51 -3.93 -12.44
CA LYS A 173 24.32 -2.80 -11.53
C LYS A 173 23.38 -3.14 -10.37
N HIS A 174 23.87 -2.94 -9.16
CA HIS A 174 23.03 -2.78 -7.97
C HIS A 174 22.86 -1.27 -7.78
N PHE A 175 21.63 -0.79 -7.93
CA PHE A 175 21.36 0.64 -7.74
C PHE A 175 21.40 0.98 -6.25
N SER A 176 21.75 2.23 -5.95
CA SER A 176 21.65 2.76 -4.60
C SER A 176 20.18 2.86 -4.21
N SER A 177 19.83 2.39 -3.01
CA SER A 177 18.45 2.44 -2.53
C SER A 177 18.08 3.88 -2.13
N TRP A 178 16.81 4.22 -2.29
CA TRP A 178 16.25 5.55 -2.05
C TRP A 178 16.89 6.66 -2.88
N SER A 179 17.46 6.33 -4.03
CA SER A 179 18.00 7.33 -4.96
C SER A 179 16.90 8.07 -5.70
N GLY A 180 17.09 9.37 -5.90
CA GLY A 180 16.18 10.24 -6.65
C GLY A 180 16.29 10.09 -8.16
N ALA A 181 15.50 10.86 -8.90
CA ALA A 181 15.45 10.79 -10.37
C ALA A 181 16.81 11.09 -11.03
N SER A 182 17.52 12.13 -10.57
CA SER A 182 18.81 12.56 -11.11
C SER A 182 19.88 11.46 -11.08
N TYR A 183 19.91 10.64 -10.04
CA TYR A 183 20.83 9.50 -9.95
C TYR A 183 20.64 8.54 -11.12
N TYR A 184 19.40 8.21 -11.48
CA TYR A 184 19.12 7.30 -12.59
C TYR A 184 19.40 7.95 -13.94
N GLU A 185 19.12 9.25 -14.08
CA GLU A 185 19.50 10.03 -15.24
C GLU A 185 21.03 10.02 -15.43
N GLU A 186 21.82 10.18 -14.36
CA GLU A 186 23.28 10.05 -14.39
C GLU A 186 23.72 8.62 -14.75
N MET A 187 23.05 7.59 -14.22
CA MET A 187 23.34 6.19 -14.57
C MET A 187 23.11 5.89 -16.06
N SER A 188 22.35 6.72 -16.79
CA SER A 188 22.22 6.60 -18.25
C SER A 188 23.56 6.75 -18.99
N GLN A 189 24.60 7.29 -18.36
CA GLN A 189 25.94 7.32 -18.95
C GLN A 189 26.51 5.93 -19.25
N LEU A 190 26.03 4.88 -18.56
CA LEU A 190 26.40 3.48 -18.82
C LEU A 190 26.03 3.04 -20.25
N TRP A 191 25.07 3.70 -20.89
CA TRP A 191 24.69 3.42 -22.28
C TRP A 191 25.78 3.75 -23.30
N LYS A 192 26.81 4.52 -22.92
CA LYS A 192 27.99 4.76 -23.77
C LYS A 192 28.77 3.48 -24.04
N ASP A 193 28.90 2.64 -23.01
CA ASP A 193 29.76 1.45 -23.05
C ASP A 193 28.95 0.15 -23.19
N TYR A 194 27.68 0.15 -22.77
CA TYR A 194 26.86 -1.06 -22.72
C TYR A 194 25.53 -0.89 -23.48
N GLN A 195 25.12 -1.93 -24.19
CA GLN A 195 23.75 -2.02 -24.75
C GLN A 195 22.77 -2.64 -23.76
N VAL A 196 23.27 -3.41 -22.79
CA VAL A 196 22.47 -4.12 -21.80
C VAL A 196 22.96 -3.75 -20.40
N ILE A 197 22.06 -3.23 -19.58
CA ILE A 197 22.26 -3.12 -18.13
C ILE A 197 21.45 -4.24 -17.47
N HIS A 198 22.11 -5.01 -16.62
CA HIS A 198 21.48 -6.07 -15.85
C HIS A 198 21.39 -5.66 -14.38
N VAL A 199 20.16 -5.63 -13.87
CA VAL A 199 19.81 -5.34 -12.48
C VAL A 199 19.52 -6.66 -11.78
N PRO A 200 20.43 -7.17 -10.94
CA PRO A 200 20.29 -8.51 -10.34
C PRO A 200 19.18 -8.63 -9.30
N LYS A 201 18.75 -7.49 -8.74
CA LYS A 201 17.74 -7.38 -7.69
C LYS A 201 16.96 -6.08 -7.87
N SER A 202 15.62 -6.16 -7.80
CA SER A 202 14.74 -4.99 -7.89
C SER A 202 14.42 -4.39 -6.51
N ASP A 203 15.18 -4.71 -5.48
CA ASP A 203 14.95 -4.29 -4.09
C ASP A 203 15.50 -2.88 -3.78
N SER A 204 16.40 -2.36 -4.63
CA SER A 204 16.79 -0.95 -4.60
C SER A 204 15.59 -0.05 -4.88
N ARG A 205 15.18 0.71 -3.86
CA ARG A 205 13.99 1.56 -3.93
C ARG A 205 14.27 2.85 -4.70
N LEU A 206 13.35 3.27 -5.54
CA LEU A 206 13.32 4.65 -6.05
C LEU A 206 12.82 5.57 -4.92
N ALA A 207 13.44 6.73 -4.75
CA ALA A 207 13.00 7.72 -3.76
C ALA A 207 11.51 8.05 -3.92
N ASN A 208 10.81 8.30 -2.81
CA ASN A 208 9.40 8.70 -2.88
C ASN A 208 9.23 10.21 -3.05
N ASN A 209 10.16 10.99 -2.50
CA ASN A 209 10.10 12.45 -2.53
C ASN A 209 10.80 12.99 -3.78
N ASP A 210 10.43 14.22 -4.16
CA ASP A 210 11.08 15.00 -5.21
C ASP A 210 11.15 14.32 -6.60
N LEU A 211 10.30 13.32 -6.82
CA LEU A 211 10.12 12.72 -8.14
C LEU A 211 9.22 13.61 -9.00
N PRO A 212 9.53 13.78 -10.30
CA PRO A 212 8.61 14.43 -11.22
C PRO A 212 7.23 13.76 -11.16
N ILE A 213 6.17 14.57 -11.21
CA ILE A 213 4.79 14.12 -11.03
C ILE A 213 4.42 12.93 -11.92
N ASP A 214 4.85 12.93 -13.18
CA ASP A 214 4.54 11.85 -14.11
C ASP A 214 5.31 10.56 -13.83
N ILE A 215 6.46 10.62 -13.15
CA ILE A 215 7.18 9.43 -12.68
C ILE A 215 6.43 8.79 -11.52
N GLN A 216 5.91 9.60 -10.59
CA GLN A 216 5.06 9.09 -9.51
C GLN A 216 3.77 8.45 -10.06
N ARG A 217 3.12 9.12 -11.02
CA ARG A 217 1.91 8.60 -11.68
C ARG A 217 2.18 7.35 -12.51
N LEU A 218 3.36 7.22 -13.10
CA LEU A 218 3.80 6.01 -13.78
C LEU A 218 3.93 4.84 -12.79
N ARG A 219 4.53 5.06 -11.61
CA ARG A 219 4.57 4.03 -10.55
C ARG A 219 3.18 3.59 -10.13
N CYS A 220 2.24 4.53 -9.94
CA CYS A 220 0.83 4.23 -9.68
C CYS A 220 0.22 3.34 -10.77
N ARG A 221 0.36 3.76 -12.03
CA ARG A 221 -0.22 3.06 -13.18
C ARG A 221 0.37 1.66 -13.33
N ALA A 222 1.68 1.51 -13.17
CA ALA A 222 2.34 0.21 -13.16
C ALA A 222 1.81 -0.69 -12.03
N MET A 223 1.73 -0.17 -10.81
CA MET A 223 1.34 -0.93 -9.61
C MET A 223 -0.08 -1.45 -9.67
N TYR A 224 -1.00 -0.57 -10.02
CA TYR A 224 -2.42 -0.82 -9.78
C TYR A 224 -3.23 -1.09 -11.05
N HIS A 225 -2.72 -0.69 -12.22
CA HIS A 225 -3.37 -0.95 -13.49
C HIS A 225 -2.63 -2.01 -14.31
N ALA A 226 -1.31 -1.89 -14.47
CA ALA A 226 -0.54 -2.77 -15.36
C ALA A 226 -0.25 -4.15 -14.72
N LEU A 227 0.11 -4.22 -13.43
CA LEU A 227 0.38 -5.47 -12.72
C LEU A 227 -0.91 -6.15 -12.24
N ARG A 228 -1.74 -6.54 -13.19
CA ARG A 228 -2.91 -7.38 -12.97
C ARG A 228 -2.48 -8.86 -12.90
N PHE A 229 -3.14 -9.65 -12.06
CA PHE A 229 -2.86 -11.08 -11.98
C PHE A 229 -3.24 -11.80 -13.29
N SER A 230 -2.61 -12.95 -13.53
CA SER A 230 -2.94 -13.80 -14.67
C SER A 230 -4.39 -14.31 -14.59
N ASN A 231 -4.99 -14.60 -15.75
CA ASN A 231 -6.39 -15.07 -15.83
C ASN A 231 -6.68 -16.31 -14.95
N PRO A 232 -5.79 -17.32 -14.82
CA PRO A 232 -6.01 -18.42 -13.87
C PRO A 232 -6.17 -17.95 -12.42
N ILE A 233 -5.29 -17.06 -11.95
CA ILE A 233 -5.31 -16.54 -10.58
C ILE A 233 -6.56 -15.69 -10.35
N GLU A 234 -6.92 -14.83 -11.30
CA GLU A 234 -8.13 -14.02 -11.15
C GLU A 234 -9.42 -14.84 -11.15
N ARG A 235 -9.51 -15.87 -12.00
CA ARG A 235 -10.67 -16.77 -12.01
C ARG A 235 -10.77 -17.53 -10.69
N LEU A 236 -9.65 -18.00 -10.15
CA LEU A 236 -9.62 -18.65 -8.85
C LEU A 236 -10.07 -17.68 -7.75
N GLY A 237 -9.53 -16.45 -7.73
CA GLY A 237 -9.93 -15.42 -6.77
C GLY A 237 -11.43 -15.12 -6.82
N LYS A 238 -11.99 -14.93 -8.03
CA LYS A 238 -13.44 -14.73 -8.22
C LYS A 238 -14.25 -15.94 -7.78
N GLY A 239 -13.79 -17.16 -8.09
CA GLY A 239 -14.46 -18.39 -7.68
C GLY A 239 -14.53 -18.52 -6.16
N LEU A 240 -13.44 -18.19 -5.45
CA LEU A 240 -13.41 -18.19 -3.99
C LEU A 240 -14.33 -17.11 -3.40
N SER A 241 -14.30 -15.90 -3.95
CA SER A 241 -15.20 -14.83 -3.51
C SER A 241 -16.68 -15.17 -3.73
N LEU A 242 -17.01 -15.88 -4.82
CA LEU A 242 -18.36 -16.34 -5.09
C LEU A 242 -18.76 -17.52 -4.21
N HIS A 243 -17.85 -18.43 -3.87
CA HIS A 243 -18.14 -19.53 -2.96
C HIS A 243 -18.40 -19.04 -1.53
N ASP A 244 -17.67 -18.01 -1.08
CA ASP A 244 -17.95 -17.34 0.20
C ASP A 244 -19.28 -16.56 0.15
N ALA A 245 -19.66 -16.07 -1.04
CA ALA A 245 -20.95 -15.43 -1.30
C ALA A 245 -22.10 -16.43 -1.50
N ASP A 246 -21.88 -17.70 -1.86
CA ASP A 246 -22.95 -18.71 -1.98
C ASP A 246 -23.41 -19.25 -0.61
N THR A 247 -22.76 -18.85 0.48
CA THR A 247 -23.33 -18.91 1.84
C THR A 247 -24.30 -17.76 2.15
N THR A 248 -24.44 -16.78 1.25
CA THR A 248 -25.42 -15.67 1.32
C THR A 248 -25.73 -15.14 -0.09
N GLU A 249 -26.77 -15.70 -0.74
CA GLU A 249 -27.32 -15.27 -2.05
C GLU A 249 -27.10 -13.77 -2.32
N ALA A 250 -26.09 -13.43 -3.13
CA ALA A 250 -25.96 -12.10 -3.71
C ALA A 250 -25.07 -12.13 -4.95
N SER A 251 -25.74 -12.27 -6.10
CA SER A 251 -25.20 -12.02 -7.43
C SER A 251 -24.67 -10.58 -7.54
N GLY A 252 -23.35 -10.43 -7.49
CA GLY A 252 -22.67 -9.18 -7.76
C GLY A 252 -21.21 -9.46 -7.99
N ALA A 253 -20.82 -9.67 -9.24
CA ALA A 253 -19.43 -9.65 -9.64
C ALA A 253 -18.90 -8.23 -9.45
N ALA A 254 -18.57 -7.87 -8.22
CA ALA A 254 -17.76 -6.71 -7.92
C ALA A 254 -16.41 -6.97 -8.59
N GLN A 255 -16.22 -6.37 -9.76
CA GLN A 255 -14.88 -5.95 -10.14
C GLN A 255 -14.36 -5.18 -8.93
N VAL A 256 -13.45 -5.79 -8.16
CA VAL A 256 -12.71 -5.11 -7.10
C VAL A 256 -11.76 -4.15 -7.81
N THR A 257 -12.32 -3.11 -8.43
CA THR A 257 -11.60 -1.92 -8.82
C THR A 257 -11.58 -1.08 -7.56
N TRP A 258 -10.56 -1.29 -6.72
CA TRP A 258 -10.19 -0.27 -5.75
C TRP A 258 -9.97 1.01 -6.57
N PRO A 259 -10.75 2.08 -6.35
CA PRO A 259 -10.43 3.34 -6.98
C PRO A 259 -9.06 3.75 -6.44
N ILE A 260 -8.06 3.77 -7.33
CA ILE A 260 -6.66 3.90 -6.94
C ILE A 260 -6.41 5.34 -6.60
N TYR A 261 -6.41 5.64 -5.32
CA TYR A 261 -6.22 6.99 -4.86
C TYR A 261 -4.80 7.19 -4.31
N CYS A 262 -4.12 8.25 -4.75
CA CYS A 262 -2.97 8.77 -3.99
C CYS A 262 -3.40 9.92 -3.10
N SER A 263 -2.74 10.03 -1.95
CA SER A 263 -2.91 11.16 -1.05
C SER A 263 -2.42 12.42 -1.75
N SER A 264 -3.21 13.50 -1.68
CA SER A 264 -2.81 14.81 -2.18
C SER A 264 -1.58 15.37 -1.46
N SER A 265 -1.30 14.89 -0.24
CA SER A 265 -0.13 15.25 0.59
C SER A 265 1.11 14.38 0.35
N ALA A 266 1.07 13.45 -0.60
CA ALA A 266 2.23 12.70 -1.07
C ALA A 266 2.83 13.27 -2.38
N PHE A 267 2.37 14.46 -2.81
CA PHE A 267 2.82 15.17 -4.00
C PHE A 267 3.38 16.55 -3.67
#